data_AF-A0A925DE26-F1
#
_entry.id   AF-A0A925DE26-F1
#
_cell.length_a   1.000
_cell.length_b   1.000
_cell.length_c   1.000
_cell.angle_alpha   90.00
_cell.angle_beta   90.00
_cell.angle_gamma   90.00
#
_symmetry.space_group_name_H-M   'P 1'
#
loop_
_entity.id
_entity.type
_entity.pdbx_description
1 polymer ?
#
loop_
_entity_poly.entity_id
_entity_poly.type
_entity_poly.pdbx_seq_one_letter_code
_entity_poly.pdbx_strand_id
1 'polypeptide(L)'
;MIDAIYFDGKSARRHPVTLIIHQRVAAMRGAGLNRRARLSQLDISERLEHAPRILRFSDGGYIEAREHAKLDRMLSANGYRTPRAVRWQNNWPLSLLALALVILTLASGYQWGLPMAADKLAQHLPPALEKTIGDQGLALLEEHLLAPSRLSAAYQTRLREQFAALRQPRGEQTAYRLEFRAGAIGP
;
A
#
# COMPACT_ATOMS: atom_id res chain seq x y z
N MET A 1 -33.64 -6.14 29.42
CA MET A 1 -34.70 -5.65 28.54
C MET A 1 -34.24 -4.32 27.96
N ILE A 2 -34.56 -4.04 26.70
CA ILE A 2 -34.22 -2.78 26.02
C ILE A 2 -35.42 -2.30 25.23
N ASP A 3 -35.54 -0.99 25.05
CA ASP A 3 -36.57 -0.40 24.21
C ASP A 3 -36.13 -0.42 22.75
N ALA A 4 -37.07 -0.80 21.88
CA ALA A 4 -36.81 -0.99 20.47
C ALA A 4 -38.05 -0.66 19.63
N ILE A 5 -37.85 -0.52 18.32
CA ILE A 5 -38.93 -0.26 17.37
C ILE A 5 -39.05 -1.45 16.45
N TYR A 6 -40.24 -2.04 16.37
CA TYR A 6 -40.56 -3.11 15.43
C TYR A 6 -41.23 -2.55 14.17
N PHE A 7 -40.85 -3.13 13.04
CA PHE A 7 -41.44 -2.93 11.73
C PHE A 7 -41.87 -4.28 11.16
N ASP A 8 -43.06 -4.35 10.58
CA ASP A 8 -43.68 -5.57 10.06
C ASP A 8 -43.16 -5.99 8.67
N GLY A 9 -42.31 -5.16 8.05
CA GLY A 9 -41.76 -5.38 6.71
C GLY A 9 -42.77 -5.17 5.57
N LYS A 10 -44.01 -4.79 5.89
CA LYS A 10 -45.11 -4.53 4.93
C LYS A 10 -45.53 -3.06 4.93
N SER A 11 -45.33 -2.38 6.05
CA SER A 11 -45.64 -0.99 6.29
C SER A 11 -44.47 -0.30 6.99
N ALA A 12 -44.30 1.01 6.76
CA ALA A 12 -43.33 1.84 7.47
C ALA A 12 -43.78 2.22 8.90
N ARG A 13 -44.81 1.56 9.44
CA ARG A 13 -45.38 1.88 10.74
C ARG A 13 -44.44 1.44 11.86
N ARG A 14 -44.19 2.36 12.79
CA ARG A 14 -43.36 2.13 13.98
C ARG A 14 -44.19 1.52 15.10
N HIS A 15 -43.80 0.33 15.55
CA HIS A 15 -44.40 -0.31 16.71
C HIS A 15 -43.42 -0.30 17.88
N PRO A 16 -43.63 0.49 18.93
CA PRO A 16 -42.77 0.45 20.11
C PRO A 16 -42.88 -0.91 20.78
N VAL A 17 -41.73 -1.56 21.01
CA VAL A 17 -41.64 -2.88 21.63
C VAL A 17 -40.48 -2.92 22.62
N THR A 18 -40.60 -3.77 23.63
CA THR A 18 -39.49 -4.12 24.50
C THR A 18 -38.89 -5.45 24.05
N LEU A 19 -37.57 -5.46 23.86
CA LEU A 19 -36.81 -6.65 23.48
C LEU A 19 -36.12 -7.28 24.71
N ILE A 20 -36.29 -8.60 24.85
CA ILE A 20 -35.63 -9.42 25.87
C ILE A 20 -34.96 -10.59 25.15
N ILE A 21 -33.73 -10.91 25.53
CA ILE A 21 -33.00 -12.06 25.01
C ILE A 21 -32.65 -12.96 26.19
N HIS A 22 -33.14 -14.20 26.16
CA HIS A 22 -32.90 -15.20 27.20
C HIS A 22 -32.80 -16.59 26.57
N GLN A 23 -31.84 -17.41 27.00
CA GLN A 23 -31.59 -18.75 26.46
C GLN A 23 -31.52 -18.78 24.92
N ARG A 24 -30.82 -17.82 24.31
CA ARG A 24 -30.70 -17.68 22.84
C ARG A 24 -32.03 -17.43 22.11
N VAL A 25 -33.08 -17.01 22.80
CA VAL A 25 -34.37 -16.63 22.22
C VAL A 25 -34.58 -15.13 22.43
N ALA A 26 -34.80 -14.42 21.33
CA ALA A 26 -35.24 -13.03 21.34
C ALA A 26 -36.77 -13.00 21.41
N ALA A 27 -37.29 -12.37 22.46
CA ALA A 27 -38.72 -12.12 22.67
C ALA A 27 -39.00 -10.63 22.60
N MET A 28 -39.92 -10.22 21.74
CA MET A 28 -40.44 -8.86 21.66
C MET A 28 -41.85 -8.80 22.23
N ARG A 29 -42.14 -7.74 22.99
CA ARG A 29 -43.46 -7.43 23.55
C ARG A 29 -43.83 -5.98 23.27
N GLY A 30 -45.00 -5.74 22.70
CA GLY A 30 -45.60 -4.41 22.51
C GLY A 30 -47.12 -4.51 22.49
N ALA A 31 -47.83 -3.39 22.33
CA ALA A 31 -49.29 -3.32 22.39
C ALA A 31 -49.97 -4.34 21.44
N GLY A 32 -50.34 -5.52 21.98
CA GLY A 32 -50.91 -6.66 21.23
C GLY A 32 -49.90 -7.52 20.45
N LEU A 33 -48.61 -7.19 20.45
CA LEU A 33 -47.57 -7.91 19.73
C LEU A 33 -46.70 -8.72 20.70
N ASN A 34 -46.71 -10.05 20.57
CA ASN A 34 -45.83 -10.95 21.32
C ASN A 34 -45.22 -11.97 20.35
N ARG A 35 -43.94 -11.77 20.03
CA ARG A 35 -43.23 -12.62 19.07
C ARG A 35 -41.92 -13.09 19.66
N ARG A 36 -41.57 -14.34 19.38
CA ARG A 36 -40.32 -14.97 19.80
C ARG A 36 -39.62 -15.60 18.61
N ALA A 37 -38.31 -15.45 18.54
CA ALA A 37 -37.47 -16.12 17.55
C ALA A 37 -36.15 -16.56 18.18
N ARG A 38 -35.58 -17.67 17.71
CA ARG A 38 -34.23 -18.06 18.10
C ARG A 38 -33.23 -17.07 17.48
N LEU A 39 -32.16 -16.75 18.20
CA LEU A 39 -31.08 -15.91 17.66
C LEU A 39 -30.45 -16.50 16.39
N SER A 40 -30.50 -17.82 16.21
CA SER A 40 -30.03 -18.50 14.99
C SER A 40 -30.93 -18.29 13.77
N GLN A 41 -32.17 -17.82 13.97
CA GLN A 41 -33.14 -17.52 12.91
C GLN A 41 -33.25 -16.02 12.64
N LEU A 42 -32.47 -15.21 13.36
CA LEU A 42 -32.40 -13.77 13.21
C LEU A 42 -31.12 -13.40 12.49
N ASP A 43 -31.26 -12.57 11.47
CA ASP A 43 -30.12 -11.90 10.85
C ASP A 43 -29.86 -10.60 11.62
N ILE A 44 -28.72 -10.51 12.28
CA ILE A 44 -28.39 -9.40 13.17
C ILE A 44 -27.32 -8.55 12.48
N SER A 45 -27.67 -7.29 12.21
CA SER A 45 -26.78 -6.36 11.55
C SER A 45 -25.48 -6.17 12.32
N GLU A 46 -24.46 -5.77 11.57
CA GLU A 46 -23.18 -5.37 12.13
C GLU A 46 -23.31 -4.13 13.02
N ARG A 47 -22.29 -3.92 13.86
CA ARG A 47 -22.23 -2.76 14.75
C ARG A 47 -21.63 -1.59 13.97
N LEU A 48 -22.49 -0.66 13.57
CA LEU A 48 -22.08 0.66 13.09
C LEU A 48 -22.21 1.67 14.24
N GLU A 49 -21.26 2.59 14.38
CA GLU A 49 -21.24 3.56 15.50
C GLU A 49 -22.48 4.45 15.57
N HIS A 50 -23.00 4.87 14.41
CA HIS A 50 -24.06 5.89 14.32
C HIS A 50 -25.43 5.34 13.86
N ALA A 51 -25.52 4.07 13.47
CA ALA A 51 -26.75 3.47 12.99
C ALA A 51 -27.39 2.55 14.06
N PRO A 52 -28.73 2.50 14.17
CA PRO A 52 -29.40 1.55 15.06
C PRO A 52 -29.06 0.13 14.64
N ARG A 53 -28.97 -0.77 15.62
CA ARG A 53 -28.70 -2.18 15.34
C ARG A 53 -30.00 -2.88 14.96
N ILE A 54 -29.98 -3.62 13.85
CA ILE A 54 -31.17 -4.22 13.26
C ILE A 54 -31.15 -5.74 13.51
N LEU A 55 -32.25 -6.27 14.02
CA LEU A 55 -32.50 -7.71 14.11
C LEU A 55 -33.63 -8.06 13.14
N ARG A 56 -33.33 -8.78 12.07
CA ARG A 56 -34.25 -9.11 10.99
C ARG A 56 -34.79 -10.52 11.12
N PHE A 57 -36.10 -10.67 10.97
CA PHE A 57 -36.79 -11.96 10.93
C PHE A 57 -36.86 -12.50 9.50
N SER A 58 -37.02 -13.81 9.36
CA SER A 58 -37.11 -14.49 8.06
C SER A 58 -38.34 -14.12 7.23
N ASP A 59 -39.38 -13.56 7.86
CA ASP A 59 -40.60 -13.09 7.20
C ASP A 59 -40.54 -11.61 6.77
N GLY A 60 -39.36 -10.97 6.89
CA GLY A 60 -39.12 -9.60 6.45
C GLY A 60 -39.36 -8.53 7.51
N GLY A 61 -39.96 -8.87 8.66
CA GLY A 61 -40.04 -7.95 9.80
C GLY A 61 -38.67 -7.68 10.41
N TYR A 62 -38.49 -6.54 11.08
CA TYR A 62 -37.23 -6.23 11.75
C TYR A 62 -37.42 -5.36 13.00
N ILE A 63 -36.45 -5.44 13.90
CA ILE A 63 -36.38 -4.67 15.15
C ILE A 63 -35.17 -3.74 15.07
N GLU A 64 -35.38 -2.45 15.30
CA GLU A 64 -34.34 -1.45 15.49
C GLU A 64 -34.11 -1.20 16.98
N ALA A 65 -32.88 -1.46 17.43
CA ALA A 65 -32.44 -1.16 18.79
C ALA A 65 -31.38 -0.05 18.77
N ARG A 66 -31.61 1.01 19.56
CA ARG A 66 -30.69 2.16 19.70
C ARG A 66 -29.73 2.02 20.89
N GLU A 67 -30.00 1.10 21.81
CA GLU A 67 -29.17 0.89 22.99
C GLU A 67 -28.07 -0.15 22.71
N HIS A 68 -27.07 0.23 21.89
CA HIS A 68 -26.01 -0.68 21.41
C HIS A 68 -25.32 -1.44 22.56
N ALA A 69 -24.89 -0.73 23.61
CA ALA A 69 -24.15 -1.33 24.71
C ALA A 69 -24.96 -2.39 25.50
N LYS A 70 -26.26 -2.16 25.70
CA LYS A 70 -27.13 -3.11 26.40
C LYS A 70 -27.46 -4.31 25.51
N LEU A 71 -27.75 -4.08 24.23
CA LEU A 71 -27.98 -5.15 23.27
C LEU A 71 -26.76 -6.06 23.11
N ASP A 72 -25.56 -5.47 23.02
CA ASP A 72 -24.30 -6.21 22.87
C ASP A 72 -24.02 -7.09 24.10
N ARG A 73 -24.29 -6.60 25.31
CA ARG A 73 -24.22 -7.40 26.54
C ARG A 73 -25.23 -8.54 26.53
N MET A 74 -26.46 -8.30 26.09
CA MET A 74 -27.50 -9.34 26.01
C MET A 74 -27.17 -10.40 24.96
N LEU A 75 -26.63 -10.02 23.80
CA LEU A 75 -26.21 -10.94 22.74
C LEU A 75 -25.01 -11.79 23.18
N SER A 76 -23.99 -11.17 23.76
CA SER A 76 -22.79 -11.88 24.23
C SER A 76 -23.09 -12.83 25.39
N ALA A 77 -23.92 -12.41 26.37
CA ALA A 77 -24.37 -13.27 27.47
C ALA A 77 -25.21 -14.47 26.99
N ASN A 78 -25.87 -14.36 25.83
CA ASN A 78 -26.62 -15.45 25.21
C ASN A 78 -25.83 -16.18 24.13
N GLY A 79 -24.49 -16.07 24.11
CA GLY A 79 -23.62 -16.86 23.25
C GLY A 79 -23.74 -16.56 21.75
N TYR A 80 -24.23 -15.36 21.39
CA TYR A 80 -24.13 -14.84 20.03
C TYR A 80 -22.72 -14.29 19.81
N ARG A 81 -21.98 -14.89 18.87
CA ARG A 81 -20.63 -14.47 18.49
C ARG A 81 -20.68 -13.85 17.10
N THR A 82 -20.28 -12.58 16.99
CA THR A 82 -20.14 -11.89 15.71
C THR A 82 -19.20 -12.68 14.78
N PRO A 83 -19.53 -12.85 13.49
CA PRO A 83 -18.68 -13.58 12.55
C PRO A 83 -17.28 -12.98 12.49
N ARG A 84 -16.24 -13.82 12.50
CA ARG A 84 -14.82 -13.39 12.48
C ARG A 84 -14.49 -12.56 11.23
N ALA A 85 -15.20 -12.77 10.13
CA ALA A 85 -15.08 -12.02 8.88
C ALA A 85 -15.28 -10.50 9.06
N VAL A 86 -16.22 -10.10 9.93
CA VAL A 86 -16.52 -8.68 10.21
C VAL A 86 -15.39 -8.01 11.01
N ARG A 87 -14.68 -8.75 11.86
CA ARG A 87 -13.50 -8.22 12.57
C ARG A 87 -12.32 -7.98 11.63
N TRP A 88 -12.23 -8.71 10.53
CA TRP A 88 -11.20 -8.49 9.51
C TRP A 88 -11.48 -7.27 8.65
N GLN A 89 -12.76 -6.97 8.38
CA GLN A 89 -13.14 -5.84 7.55
C GLN A 89 -12.78 -4.48 8.16
N ASN A 90 -12.47 -4.41 9.46
CA ASN A 90 -12.11 -3.19 10.17
C ASN A 90 -10.61 -3.08 10.57
N ASN A 91 -9.75 -3.96 10.06
CA ASN A 91 -8.33 -4.01 10.44
C ASN A 91 -7.45 -3.07 9.59
N TRP A 92 -7.75 -1.77 9.61
CA TRP A 92 -6.85 -0.73 9.07
C TRP A 92 -5.37 -0.82 9.51
N PRO A 93 -5.01 -1.28 10.73
CA PRO A 93 -3.60 -1.50 11.08
C PRO A 93 -2.90 -2.56 10.22
N LEU A 94 -3.62 -3.60 9.77
CA LEU A 94 -3.03 -4.61 8.86
C LEU A 94 -2.82 -4.02 7.46
N SER A 95 -3.75 -3.17 6.98
CA SER A 95 -3.57 -2.44 5.72
C SER A 95 -2.38 -1.47 5.80
N LEU A 96 -2.22 -0.77 6.92
CA LEU A 96 -1.08 0.12 7.15
C LEU A 96 0.24 -0.66 7.23
N LEU A 97 0.25 -1.82 7.89
CA LEU A 97 1.41 -2.71 7.92
C LEU A 97 1.78 -3.22 6.54
N ALA A 98 0.79 -3.65 5.73
CA ALA A 98 1.02 -4.09 4.36
C ALA A 98 1.59 -2.96 3.50
N LEU A 99 1.05 -1.74 3.62
CA LEU A 99 1.58 -0.56 2.93
C LEU A 99 3.03 -0.26 3.33
N ALA A 100 3.32 -0.27 4.64
CA ALA A 100 4.67 -0.05 5.14
C ALA A 100 5.65 -1.12 4.61
N LEU A 101 5.24 -2.38 4.55
CA LEU A 101 6.04 -3.48 4.02
C LEU A 101 6.35 -3.29 2.53
N VAL A 102 5.36 -2.85 1.73
CA VAL A 102 5.55 -2.54 0.31
C VAL A 102 6.56 -1.41 0.14
N ILE A 103 6.41 -0.31 0.89
CA ILE A 103 7.33 0.83 0.83
C ILE A 103 8.75 0.40 1.21
N LEU A 104 8.91 -0.36 2.29
CA LEU A 104 10.21 -0.87 2.71
C LEU A 104 10.85 -1.78 1.65
N THR A 105 10.05 -2.64 1.02
CA THR A 105 10.53 -3.54 -0.04
C THR A 105 11.01 -2.75 -1.25
N LEU A 106 10.25 -1.73 -1.67
CA LEU A 106 10.63 -0.86 -2.78
C LEU A 106 11.88 -0.03 -2.45
N ALA A 107 11.94 0.57 -1.26
CA ALA A 107 13.10 1.34 -0.82
C ALA A 107 14.36 0.47 -0.75
N SER A 108 14.25 -0.73 -0.20
CA SER A 108 15.35 -1.70 -0.11
C SER A 108 15.81 -2.17 -1.50
N GLY A 109 14.86 -2.47 -2.39
CA GLY A 109 15.14 -2.83 -3.78
C GLY A 109 15.80 -1.70 -4.56
N TYR A 110 15.42 -0.45 -4.29
CA TYR A 110 16.04 0.71 -4.90
C TYR A 110 17.46 0.97 -4.39
N GLN A 111 17.65 0.93 -3.06
CA GLN A 111 18.93 1.29 -2.45
C GLN A 111 19.99 0.18 -2.58
N TRP A 112 19.59 -1.09 -2.59
CA TRP A 112 20.52 -2.21 -2.67
C TRP A 112 20.36 -3.07 -3.93
N GLY A 113 19.12 -3.28 -4.37
CA GLY A 113 18.85 -4.13 -5.55
C GLY A 113 19.39 -3.53 -6.84
N LEU A 114 19.15 -2.24 -7.09
CA LEU A 114 19.68 -1.56 -8.27
C LEU A 114 21.21 -1.53 -8.34
N PRO A 115 21.96 -1.09 -7.32
CA PRO A 115 23.43 -1.06 -7.41
C PRO A 115 24.02 -2.46 -7.56
N MET A 116 23.50 -3.47 -6.84
CA MET A 116 23.97 -4.85 -7.02
C MET A 116 23.71 -5.38 -8.43
N ALA A 117 22.56 -5.05 -9.01
CA ALA A 117 22.26 -5.42 -10.39
C ALA A 117 23.18 -4.66 -11.38
N ALA A 118 23.40 -3.37 -11.15
CA ALA A 118 24.27 -2.54 -11.97
C ALA A 118 25.72 -3.06 -11.96
N ASP A 119 26.27 -3.38 -10.79
CA ASP A 119 27.63 -3.92 -10.65
C ASP A 119 27.80 -5.25 -11.39
N LYS A 120 26.80 -6.14 -11.28
CA LYS A 120 26.82 -7.42 -12.00
C LYS A 120 26.71 -7.22 -13.51
N LEU A 121 25.82 -6.33 -13.95
CA LEU A 121 25.64 -6.06 -15.37
C LEU A 121 26.87 -5.38 -15.97
N ALA A 122 27.50 -4.46 -15.25
CA ALA A 122 28.72 -3.77 -15.67
C ALA A 122 29.87 -4.75 -15.95
N GLN A 123 30.02 -5.81 -15.16
CA GLN A 123 31.03 -6.84 -15.38
C GLN A 123 30.79 -7.70 -16.64
N HIS A 124 29.56 -7.68 -17.17
CA HIS A 124 29.16 -8.44 -18.36
C HIS A 124 28.88 -7.54 -19.57
N LEU A 125 29.16 -6.24 -19.47
CA LEU A 125 28.93 -5.32 -20.56
C LEU A 125 29.89 -5.61 -21.73
N PRO A 126 29.38 -5.79 -22.96
CA PRO A 126 30.25 -5.89 -24.12
C PRO A 126 31.02 -4.59 -24.34
N PRO A 127 32.31 -4.64 -24.73
CA PRO A 127 33.12 -3.43 -24.97
C PRO A 127 32.50 -2.46 -26.01
N ALA A 128 31.76 -3.00 -26.98
CA ALA A 128 31.05 -2.19 -27.98
C ALA A 128 29.94 -1.32 -27.36
N LEU A 129 29.24 -1.84 -26.34
CA LEU A 129 28.19 -1.11 -25.64
C LEU A 129 28.78 -0.03 -24.73
N GLU A 130 29.88 -0.35 -24.04
CA GLU A 130 30.63 0.62 -23.24
C GLU A 130 31.09 1.82 -24.08
N LYS A 131 31.67 1.56 -25.26
CA LYS A 131 32.07 2.62 -26.20
C LYS A 131 30.88 3.45 -26.67
N THR A 132 29.75 2.81 -26.97
CA THR A 132 28.53 3.50 -27.43
C THR A 132 27.99 4.44 -26.35
N ILE A 133 27.95 3.97 -25.09
CA ILE A 133 27.52 4.79 -23.94
C ILE A 133 28.49 5.96 -23.75
N GLY A 134 29.80 5.71 -23.85
CA GLY A 134 30.82 6.76 -23.74
C GLY A 134 30.70 7.82 -24.84
N ASP A 135 30.53 7.40 -26.10
CA ASP A 135 30.36 8.31 -27.24
C ASP A 135 29.07 9.13 -27.14
N GLN A 136 27.95 8.53 -26.70
CA GLN A 136 26.69 9.24 -26.46
C GLN A 136 26.79 10.22 -25.29
N GLY A 137 27.42 9.81 -24.19
CA GLY A 137 27.66 10.69 -23.05
C GLY A 137 28.53 11.89 -23.43
N LEU A 138 29.60 11.67 -24.20
CA LEU A 138 30.43 12.76 -24.71
C LEU A 138 29.65 13.70 -25.64
N ALA A 139 28.81 13.17 -26.54
CA ALA A 139 27.99 13.99 -27.43
C ALA A 139 27.01 14.89 -26.66
N LEU A 140 26.38 14.38 -25.60
CA LEU A 140 25.48 15.17 -24.75
C LEU A 140 26.24 16.28 -24.00
N LEU A 141 27.46 15.99 -23.56
CA LEU A 141 28.34 16.99 -22.95
C LEU A 141 28.79 18.05 -23.97
N GLU A 142 29.11 17.67 -25.20
CA GLU A 142 29.45 18.59 -26.29
C GLU A 142 28.28 19.48 -26.71
N GLU A 143 27.05 18.98 -26.61
CA GLU A 143 25.85 19.76 -26.94
C GLU A 143 25.58 20.87 -25.91
N HIS A 144 25.80 20.60 -24.63
CA HIS A 144 25.33 21.49 -23.55
C HIS A 144 26.44 22.16 -22.73
N LEU A 145 27.63 21.57 -22.65
CA LEU A 145 28.63 21.89 -21.62
C LEU A 145 30.07 22.06 -22.13
N LEU A 146 30.42 21.47 -23.27
CA LEU A 146 31.79 21.47 -23.81
C LEU A 146 31.86 22.21 -25.15
N ALA A 147 32.92 22.99 -25.30
CA ALA A 147 33.28 23.72 -26.50
C ALA A 147 34.59 23.17 -27.11
N PRO A 148 34.94 23.56 -28.34
CA PRO A 148 36.22 23.20 -28.95
C PRO A 148 37.42 23.62 -28.09
N SER A 149 38.47 22.79 -28.08
CA SER A 149 39.70 23.09 -27.33
C SER A 149 40.37 24.38 -27.82
N ARG A 150 40.91 25.17 -26.88
CA ARG A 150 41.74 26.35 -27.16
C ARG A 150 43.23 26.04 -27.19
N LEU A 151 43.63 24.79 -26.96
CA LEU A 151 45.03 24.36 -26.94
C LEU A 151 45.58 24.27 -28.37
N SER A 152 46.80 24.74 -28.57
CA SER A 152 47.48 24.62 -29.86
C SER A 152 47.76 23.14 -30.20
N ALA A 153 47.80 22.82 -31.49
CA ALA A 153 48.04 21.44 -31.94
C ALA A 153 49.35 20.84 -31.40
N ALA A 154 50.43 21.64 -31.36
CA ALA A 154 51.71 21.23 -30.80
C ALA A 154 51.60 20.85 -29.31
N TYR A 155 50.79 21.58 -28.54
CA TYR A 155 50.58 21.30 -27.13
C TYR A 155 49.73 20.04 -26.91
N GLN A 156 48.70 19.83 -27.73
CA GLN A 156 47.91 18.60 -27.71
C GLN A 156 48.77 17.37 -28.01
N THR A 157 49.66 17.46 -29.01
CA THR A 157 50.57 16.35 -29.36
C THR A 157 51.51 16.02 -28.21
N ARG A 158 52.14 17.03 -27.60
CA ARG A 158 52.99 16.84 -26.43
C ARG A 158 52.26 16.14 -25.27
N LEU A 159 51.01 16.53 -25.01
CA LEU A 159 50.18 15.90 -23.97
C LEU A 159 49.83 14.44 -24.30
N ARG A 160 49.51 14.12 -25.56
CA ARG A 160 49.26 12.74 -25.98
C ARG A 160 50.48 11.86 -25.78
N GLU A 161 51.67 12.36 -26.13
CA GLU A 161 52.94 11.64 -25.95
C GLU A 161 53.24 11.40 -24.46
N GLN A 162 53.09 12.44 -23.63
CA GLN A 162 53.25 12.33 -22.18
C GLN A 162 52.29 11.31 -21.58
N PHE A 163 51.02 11.31 -22.00
CA PHE A 163 50.02 10.38 -21.51
C PHE A 163 50.29 8.95 -21.96
N ALA A 164 50.74 8.75 -23.21
CA ALA A 164 51.12 7.44 -23.72
C ALA A 164 52.35 6.84 -23.01
N ALA A 165 53.23 7.69 -22.46
CA ALA A 165 54.37 7.25 -21.66
C ALA A 165 54.00 6.84 -20.22
N LEU A 166 52.78 7.14 -19.75
CA LEU A 166 52.34 6.76 -18.42
C LEU A 166 52.09 5.26 -18.34
N ARG A 167 52.67 4.62 -17.32
CA ARG A 167 52.35 3.24 -16.99
C ARG A 167 51.13 3.19 -16.08
N GLN A 168 50.14 2.37 -16.45
CA GLN A 168 48.97 2.18 -15.60
C GLN A 168 49.38 1.48 -14.29
N PRO A 169 48.94 1.96 -13.11
CA PRO A 169 49.42 1.50 -11.82
C PRO A 169 49.18 0.02 -11.52
N ARG A 170 48.27 -0.65 -12.24
CA ARG A 170 47.98 -2.09 -12.11
C ARG A 170 48.44 -2.94 -13.29
N GLY A 171 49.15 -2.37 -14.26
CA GLY A 171 49.63 -3.08 -15.45
C GLY A 171 48.53 -3.44 -16.46
N GLU A 172 47.30 -2.97 -16.25
CA GLU A 172 46.20 -3.08 -17.21
C GLU A 172 46.51 -2.25 -18.47
N GLN A 173 46.06 -2.73 -19.63
CA GLN A 173 46.09 -1.99 -20.89
C GLN A 173 44.66 -1.64 -21.28
N THR A 174 44.03 -0.76 -20.50
CA THR A 174 42.69 -0.25 -20.85
C THR A 174 42.81 0.62 -22.09
N ALA A 175 42.11 0.27 -23.17
CA ALA A 175 42.07 1.08 -24.38
C ALA A 175 41.42 2.44 -24.06
N TYR A 176 42.10 3.53 -24.41
CA TYR A 176 41.63 4.89 -24.15
C TYR A 176 41.70 5.76 -25.41
N ARG A 177 40.83 6.78 -25.49
CA ARG A 177 40.85 7.84 -26.50
C ARG A 177 40.97 9.18 -25.79
N LEU A 178 42.02 9.94 -26.09
CA LEU A 178 42.26 11.24 -25.47
C LEU A 178 41.55 12.34 -26.28
N GLU A 179 40.48 12.91 -25.72
CA GLU A 179 39.72 14.01 -26.32
C GLU A 179 40.07 15.35 -25.65
N PHE A 180 40.31 16.39 -26.47
CA PHE A 180 40.57 17.74 -25.97
C PHE A 180 39.34 18.62 -26.21
N ARG A 181 38.73 19.13 -25.14
CA ARG A 181 37.60 20.06 -25.15
C ARG A 181 37.79 21.16 -24.11
N ALA A 182 37.15 22.30 -24.30
CA ALA A 182 37.08 23.36 -23.30
C ALA A 182 35.74 23.26 -22.57
N GLY A 183 35.71 23.21 -21.24
CA GLY A 183 34.48 23.17 -20.46
C GLY A 183 34.57 24.09 -19.25
N ALA A 184 33.43 24.52 -18.73
CA ALA A 184 33.35 25.30 -17.48
C ALA A 184 33.36 24.40 -16.22
N ILE A 185 33.76 23.13 -16.36
CA ILE A 185 33.70 22.10 -15.33
C ILE A 185 35.12 21.75 -14.90
N GLY A 186 35.46 22.09 -13.65
CA GLY A 186 36.81 22.01 -13.08
C GLY A 186 37.39 23.40 -12.79
N PRO A 187 38.36 23.53 -11.87
CA PRO A 187 39.08 24.78 -11.64
C PRO A 187 39.88 25.23 -12.87
#